data_AF-A0A835I7K4-F1
#
_entry.id   AF-A0A835I7K4-F1
#
_cell.length_a   1.000
_cell.length_b   1.000
_cell.length_c   1.000
_cell.angle_alpha   90.00
_cell.angle_beta   90.00
_cell.angle_gamma   90.00
#
_symmetry.space_group_name_H-M   'P 1'
#
loop_
_entity.id
_entity.type
_entity.pdbx_description
1 polymer ?
#
loop_
_entity_poly.entity_id
_entity_poly.type
_entity_poly.pdbx_seq_one_letter_code
_entity_poly.pdbx_strand_id
1 'polypeptide(L)'
;MAVHEIMELTQKSKKYEEIIEEMVRVERKVFPKHESLATSFKEELRKKNCGVLYSQMDGEVLVGYVMYSWPSSLAASITKLAGDNQIMSQRSLPQAHIR
;
A
#
# COMPACT_ATOMS: atom_id res chain seq x y z
N MET A 1 -19.66 -4.99 8.31
CA MET A 1 -18.53 -4.10 8.65
C MET A 1 -17.33 -4.64 7.91
N ALA A 2 -16.74 -3.89 6.99
CA ALA A 2 -15.57 -4.36 6.27
C ALA A 2 -14.36 -4.39 7.20
N VAL A 3 -13.63 -5.50 7.21
CA VAL A 3 -12.46 -5.67 8.08
C VAL A 3 -11.25 -5.13 7.34
N HIS A 4 -10.51 -4.21 7.96
CA HIS A 4 -9.25 -3.71 7.44
C HIS A 4 -8.11 -4.26 8.28
N GLU A 5 -7.23 -4.99 7.63
CA GLU A 5 -6.02 -5.52 8.26
C GLU A 5 -4.81 -4.79 7.68
N ILE A 6 -3.87 -4.44 8.54
CA ILE A 6 -2.57 -3.89 8.16
C ILE A 6 -1.55 -5.01 8.34
N MET A 7 -0.80 -5.29 7.27
CA MET A 7 0.15 -6.39 7.22
C MET A 7 1.50 -5.90 6.72
N GLU A 8 2.57 -6.51 7.23
CA GLU A 8 3.93 -6.29 6.71
C GLU A 8 4.24 -7.29 5.60
N LEU A 9 4.70 -6.79 4.46
CA LEU A 9 5.11 -7.62 3.34
C LEU A 9 6.46 -8.27 3.64
N THR A 10 6.44 -9.59 3.87
CA THR A 10 7.66 -10.38 4.10
C THR A 10 8.03 -11.15 2.83
N GLN A 11 9.31 -11.12 2.42
CA GLN A 11 9.83 -11.86 1.25
C GLN A 11 9.59 -13.37 1.28
N LYS A 12 9.35 -13.94 2.47
CA LYS A 12 9.04 -15.37 2.67
C LYS A 12 7.55 -15.70 2.50
N SER A 13 6.70 -14.69 2.27
CA SER A 13 5.26 -14.89 2.11
C SER A 13 4.97 -15.62 0.79
N LYS A 14 4.07 -16.60 0.82
CA LYS A 14 3.59 -17.30 -0.39
C LYS A 14 2.90 -16.36 -1.38
N LYS A 15 2.34 -15.24 -0.89
CA LYS A 15 1.62 -14.23 -1.68
C LYS A 15 2.50 -13.03 -2.06
N TYR A 16 3.81 -13.10 -1.87
CA TYR A 16 4.70 -11.95 -2.02
C TYR A 16 4.61 -11.31 -3.43
N GLU A 17 4.74 -12.11 -4.48
CA GLU A 17 4.65 -11.61 -5.86
C GLU A 17 3.26 -11.08 -6.20
N GLU A 18 2.21 -11.78 -5.78
CA GLU A 18 0.81 -11.38 -5.99
C GLU A 18 0.53 -9.99 -5.38
N ILE A 19 0.95 -9.77 -4.14
CA ILE A 19 0.75 -8.48 -3.44
C ILE A 19 1.54 -7.37 -4.14
N ILE A 20 2.76 -7.66 -4.62
CA ILE A 20 3.56 -6.67 -5.37
C ILE A 20 2.88 -6.30 -6.68
N GLU A 21 2.31 -7.26 -7.41
CA GLU A 21 1.57 -6.98 -8.63
C GLU A 21 0.35 -6.09 -8.35
N GLU A 22 -0.39 -6.34 -7.28
CA GLU A 22 -1.50 -5.49 -6.86
C GLU A 22 -1.04 -4.08 -6.47
N MET A 23 0.08 -3.93 -5.77
CA MET A 23 0.67 -2.61 -5.46
C MET A 23 1.04 -1.85 -6.73
N VAL A 24 1.62 -2.53 -7.73
CA VAL A 24 1.94 -1.93 -9.03
C VAL A 24 0.67 -1.53 -9.78
N ARG A 25 -0.42 -2.30 -9.69
CA ARG A 25 -1.72 -1.92 -10.25
C ARG A 25 -2.29 -0.67 -9.58
N VAL A 26 -2.22 -0.59 -8.24
CA VAL A 26 -2.61 0.61 -7.49
C VAL A 26 -1.75 1.80 -7.92
N GLU A 27 -0.43 1.65 -8.01
CA GLU A 27 0.45 2.73 -8.49
C GLU A 27 0.10 3.18 -9.91
N ARG A 28 -0.17 2.26 -10.84
CA ARG A 28 -0.57 2.61 -12.22
C ARG A 28 -1.91 3.33 -12.25
N LYS A 29 -2.85 2.97 -11.37
CA LYS A 29 -4.15 3.63 -11.25
C LYS A 29 -4.02 5.04 -10.68
N VAL A 30 -3.19 5.22 -9.65
CA VAL A 30 -3.00 6.50 -8.94
C VAL A 30 -2.04 7.42 -9.72
N PHE A 31 -1.02 6.86 -10.36
CA PHE A 31 0.05 7.58 -11.07
C PHE A 31 0.26 7.07 -12.51
N PRO A 32 -0.75 7.17 -13.39
CA PRO A 32 -0.72 6.60 -14.75
C PRO A 32 0.38 7.18 -15.66
N LYS A 33 0.96 8.34 -15.32
CA LYS A 33 2.02 9.00 -16.10
C LYS A 33 3.45 8.58 -15.70
N HIS A 34 3.61 7.77 -14.65
CA HIS A 34 4.92 7.44 -14.09
C HIS A 34 5.17 5.92 -14.10
N GLU A 35 5.33 5.33 -15.28
CA GLU A 35 5.73 3.92 -15.43
C GLU A 35 7.07 3.61 -14.74
N SER A 36 7.96 4.60 -14.63
CA SER A 36 9.23 4.50 -13.89
C SER A 36 9.05 4.24 -12.39
N LEU A 37 7.91 4.60 -11.79
CA LEU A 37 7.67 4.44 -10.36
C LEU A 37 7.54 2.96 -9.96
N ALA A 38 6.93 2.15 -10.83
CA ALA A 38 6.72 0.72 -10.61
C ALA A 38 8.03 -0.08 -10.72
N THR A 39 8.90 0.29 -11.67
CA THR A 39 10.24 -0.31 -11.79
C THR A 39 11.10 0.07 -10.58
N SER A 40 11.08 1.34 -10.18
CA SER A 40 11.75 1.83 -8.97
C SER A 40 11.24 1.16 -7.69
N PHE A 41 9.95 0.85 -7.60
CA PHE A 41 9.36 0.17 -6.43
C PHE A 41 9.98 -1.21 -6.18
N LYS A 42 10.07 -2.05 -7.23
CA LYS A 42 10.69 -3.38 -7.11
C LYS A 42 12.18 -3.29 -6.73
N GLU A 43 12.89 -2.29 -7.26
CA GLU A 43 14.31 -2.07 -6.93
C GLU A 43 14.50 -1.61 -5.47
N GLU A 44 13.64 -0.71 -4.99
CA GLU A 44 13.69 -0.25 -3.59
C GLU A 44 13.37 -1.35 -2.59
N LEU A 45 12.46 -2.27 -2.92
CA LEU A 45 12.11 -3.43 -2.08
C LEU A 45 13.26 -4.42 -1.91
N ARG A 46 14.23 -4.44 -2.83
CA ARG A 46 15.43 -5.29 -2.71
C ARG A 46 16.44 -4.73 -1.71
N LYS A 47 16.32 -3.47 -1.29
CA LYS A 47 17.22 -2.87 -0.30
C LYS A 47 16.91 -3.43 1.08
N LYS A 48 17.96 -3.84 1.81
CA LYS A 48 17.83 -4.44 3.15
C LYS A 48 17.26 -3.51 4.21
N ASN A 49 17.30 -2.20 3.97
CA ASN A 49 16.84 -1.19 4.91
C ASN A 49 15.45 -0.63 4.55
N CYS A 50 14.69 -1.31 3.69
CA CYS A 50 13.34 -0.92 3.32
C CYS A 50 12.32 -1.99 3.75
N GLY A 51 11.10 -1.54 4.02
CA GLY A 51 9.95 -2.40 4.28
C GLY A 51 8.67 -1.81 3.70
N VAL A 52 7.63 -2.64 3.63
CA VAL A 52 6.31 -2.22 3.14
C VAL A 52 5.23 -2.73 4.07
N LEU A 53 4.38 -1.81 4.53
CA LEU A 53 3.10 -2.14 5.15
C LEU A 53 2.00 -1.94 4.12
N TYR A 54 1.01 -2.82 4.11
CA TYR A 54 -0.13 -2.70 3.23
C TYR A 54 -1.43 -2.99 3.98
N SER A 55 -2.51 -2.42 3.46
CA SER A 55 -3.85 -2.66 4.00
C SER A 55 -4.68 -3.46 3.02
N GLN A 56 -5.33 -4.51 3.53
CA GLN A 56 -6.35 -5.27 2.81
C GLN A 56 -7.73 -5.02 3.39
N MET A 57 -8.74 -5.07 2.54
CA MET A 57 -10.15 -5.08 2.88
C MET A 57 -10.69 -6.48 2.63
N ASP A 58 -11.35 -7.03 3.65
CA ASP A 58 -11.98 -8.36 3.64
C ASP A 58 -11.01 -9.49 3.20
N GLY A 59 -9.72 -9.32 3.50
CA GLY A 59 -8.65 -10.32 3.28
C GLY A 59 -8.19 -10.50 1.83
N GLU A 60 -8.74 -9.72 0.89
CA GLU A 60 -8.47 -9.90 -0.55
C GLU A 60 -8.10 -8.60 -1.26
N VAL A 61 -8.74 -7.49 -0.94
CA VAL A 61 -8.59 -6.26 -1.74
C VAL A 61 -7.53 -5.34 -1.16
N LEU A 62 -6.44 -5.10 -1.89
CA LEU A 62 -5.42 -4.11 -1.51
C LEU A 62 -6.00 -2.68 -1.59
N VAL A 63 -6.11 -2.01 -0.45
CA VAL A 63 -6.65 -0.64 -0.36
C VAL A 63 -5.55 0.41 -0.50
N GLY A 64 -4.34 0.06 -0.09
CA GLY A 64 -3.18 0.94 -0.16
C GLY A 64 -1.96 0.34 0.54
N TYR A 65 -0.82 0.99 0.36
CA TYR A 65 0.44 0.60 0.97
C TYR A 65 1.29 1.82 1.32
N VAL A 66 2.20 1.61 2.26
CA VAL A 66 3.25 2.55 2.63
C VAL A 66 4.59 1.83 2.57
N MET A 67 5.55 2.44 1.89
CA MET A 67 6.94 2.03 1.87
C MET A 67 7.73 2.94 2.80
N TYR A 68 8.56 2.33 3.63
CA TYR A 68 9.44 3.03 4.55
C TYR A 68 10.86 2.51 4.41
N SER A 69 11.80 3.37 4.75
CA SER A 69 13.21 3.03 4.86
C SER A 69 13.74 3.42 6.23
N TRP A 70 14.70 2.64 6.74
CA TRP A 70 15.38 2.91 8.00
C TRP A 70 16.81 3.32 7.71
N PRO A 71 17.10 4.64 7.61
CA PRO A 71 18.48 5.10 7.46
C PRO A 71 19.34 4.81 8.70
N SER A 72 18.71 4.64 9.87
CA SER A 72 19.36 4.23 11.12
C SER A 72 18.39 3.42 11.99
N SER A 73 18.88 2.85 13.09
CA SER A 73 18.04 2.09 14.03
C SER A 73 17.02 2.94 14.81
N LEU A 74 17.14 4.27 14.79
CA LEU A 74 16.30 5.19 15.54
C LEU A 74 15.43 6.08 14.65
N ALA A 75 15.50 5.91 13.32
CA ALA A 75 14.76 6.74 12.38
C ALA A 75 14.20 5.91 11.24
N ALA A 76 12.95 6.22 10.87
CA ALA A 76 12.29 5.71 9.68
C ALA A 76 11.84 6.90 8.83
N SER A 77 11.89 6.74 7.52
CA SER A 77 11.32 7.71 6.57
C SER A 77 10.35 6.99 5.65
N ILE A 78 9.15 7.55 5.49
CA ILE A 78 8.19 7.10 4.49
C ILE A 78 8.69 7.57 3.13
N THR A 79 9.01 6.63 2.25
CA THR A 79 9.53 6.92 0.91
C THR A 79 8.44 6.93 -0.15
N LYS A 80 7.39 6.10 0.03
CA LYS A 80 6.21 6.04 -0.86
C LYS A 80 4.95 5.77 -0.06
N LEU A 81 3.84 6.38 -0.47
CA LEU A 81 2.50 6.14 0.08
C LEU A 81 1.50 6.21 -1.08
N ALA A 82 0.73 5.15 -1.28
CA ALA A 82 -0.32 5.12 -2.29
C ALA A 82 -1.55 4.37 -1.77
N GLY A 83 -2.72 4.81 -2.19
CA GLY A 83 -3.99 4.19 -1.84
C GLY A 83 -5.04 4.49 -2.90
N ASP A 84 -6.00 3.58 -3.05
CA ASP A 84 -7.12 3.81 -3.94
C ASP A 84 -8.14 4.74 -3.26
N ASN A 85 -8.13 6.01 -3.69
CA ASN A 85 -9.04 7.04 -3.17
C ASN A 85 -10.52 6.65 -3.29
N GLN A 86 -10.90 5.78 -4.23
CA GLN A 86 -12.30 5.38 -4.40
C GLN A 86 -12.77 4.48 -3.25
N ILE A 87 -11.90 3.61 -2.74
CA ILE A 87 -12.17 2.75 -1.58
C ILE A 87 -12.08 3.57 -0.29
N MET A 88 -11.15 4.52 -0.20
CA MET A 88 -11.01 5.41 0.96
C MET A 88 -12.17 6.43 1.08
N SER A 89 -12.72 6.90 -0.04
CA SER A 89 -13.82 7.90 -0.12
C SER A 89 -15.20 7.33 0.26
N GLN A 90 -15.43 6.03 0.15
CA GLN A 90 -16.67 5.38 0.60
C GLN A 90 -16.95 5.51 2.11
N ARG A 91 -16.06 6.16 2.88
CA ARG A 91 -16.22 6.44 4.32
C ARG A 91 -16.67 7.85 4.66
N SER A 92 -16.70 8.80 3.72
CA SER A 92 -17.29 10.13 3.96
C SER A 92 -18.77 10.12 3.59
N LEU A 93 -19.62 9.70 4.53
CA LEU A 93 -20.98 10.19 4.83
C LEU A 93 -21.86 9.07 5.44
N PRO A 94 -22.03 9.02 6.77
CA PRO A 94 -23.37 8.82 7.29
C PRO A 94 -24.10 10.16 7.13
N GLN A 95 -24.99 10.28 6.14
CA GLN A 95 -25.98 11.35 6.15
C GLN A 95 -26.83 11.17 7.41
N ALA A 96 -26.55 11.97 8.43
CA ALA A 96 -27.44 12.12 9.58
C ALA A 96 -28.78 12.66 9.08
N HIS A 97 -29.73 11.77 8.82
CA HIS A 97 -31.13 12.11 8.66
C HIS A 97 -31.65 12.50 10.04
N ILE A 98 -31.57 13.80 10.36
CA ILE A 98 -32.35 14.39 11.44
C ILE A 98 -33.76 14.58 10.88
N ARG A 99 -34.69 13.75 11.35
CA ARG A 99 -36.14 13.94 11.18
C ARG A 99 -36.62 15.05 12.09
#